data_AF-A0A2J7Q4H8-F1
#
_entry.id   AF-A0A2J7Q4H8-F1
#
_cell.length_a   1.000
_cell.length_b   1.000
_cell.length_c   1.000
_cell.angle_alpha   90.00
_cell.angle_beta   90.00
_cell.angle_gamma   90.00
#
_symmetry.space_group_name_H-M   'P 1'
#
loop_
_entity.id
_entity.type
_entity.pdbx_description
1 polymer ?
#
loop_
_entity_poly.entity_id
_entity_poly.type
_entity_poly.pdbx_seq_one_letter_code
_entity_poly.pdbx_strand_id
1 'polypeptide(L)'
;MLICFFDVNGIVHKEFVLPGQTVNQHFYLDVLRRLRESVRRKRSEMWRNGNWLLHHDNAPAHTALTVRQFLTSNNMVIVPHPPYSPDLAPSDFFLFPRMKRSLKGKRFRDVDEVKENTLKALNSIQAQEFQHCFEQWQKHWDKFPVVSVLSTGNEIQEPDRPLEAGRIRDSNKTTLLSLIKEHGFSALDLGIARDEKPTTFATCIFEGKKKLMLGLPGNPVSAAVTSHLYLLPAMRKMSGYTLPLGTTIKATTAEDIVLDPRPEYHRAVLTWLPHTPVPRAVSTGNQISSRLLSFSSANCLLNLPGKTEQLEVLPAGTQVDALIIARL
;
A
#
# COMPACT_ATOMS: atom_id res chain seq x y z
N MET A 1 -10.46 23.88 8.26
CA MET A 1 -9.54 22.72 8.36
C MET A 1 -8.18 23.23 8.84
N LEU A 2 -7.39 22.42 9.57
CA LEU A 2 -6.04 22.78 10.03
C LEU A 2 -4.99 21.98 9.25
N ILE A 3 -3.95 22.67 8.75
CA ILE A 3 -2.72 22.08 8.25
C ILE A 3 -1.65 22.27 9.31
N CYS A 4 -0.90 21.23 9.66
CA CYS A 4 0.12 21.26 10.70
C CYS A 4 1.31 20.37 10.35
N PHE A 5 2.52 20.93 10.43
CA PHE A 5 3.79 20.23 10.31
C PHE A 5 4.57 20.39 11.61
N PHE A 6 5.15 19.30 12.09
CA PHE A 6 5.86 19.25 13.35
C PHE A 6 6.97 18.21 13.30
N ASP A 7 7.96 18.37 14.18
CA ASP A 7 9.08 17.45 14.35
C ASP A 7 9.23 17.05 15.83
N VAL A 8 10.31 16.35 16.15
CA VAL A 8 10.65 15.93 17.53
C VAL A 8 10.74 17.09 18.52
N ASN A 9 10.95 18.31 18.03
CA ASN A 9 11.06 19.53 18.84
C ASN A 9 9.76 20.36 18.85
N GLY A 10 8.69 19.85 18.23
CA GLY A 10 7.35 20.45 18.24
C GLY A 10 6.93 21.09 16.91
N ILE A 11 5.98 22.04 16.97
CA ILE A 11 5.31 22.58 15.78
C ILE A 11 6.23 23.48 14.94
N VAL A 12 6.43 23.10 13.68
CA VAL A 12 7.23 23.84 12.70
C VAL A 12 6.36 24.81 11.92
N HIS A 13 5.25 24.35 11.35
CA HIS A 13 4.35 25.18 10.55
C HIS A 13 2.89 24.80 10.83
N LYS A 14 1.99 25.79 10.86
CA LYS A 14 0.56 25.55 10.98
C LYS A 14 -0.22 26.67 10.31
N GLU A 15 -1.32 26.32 9.66
CA GLU A 15 -2.25 27.29 9.08
C GLU A 15 -3.67 26.74 8.99
N PHE A 16 -4.66 27.63 9.10
CA PHE A 16 -6.05 27.27 8.91
C PHE A 16 -6.46 27.53 7.47
N VAL A 17 -7.10 26.53 6.88
CA VAL A 17 -7.72 26.65 5.57
C VAL A 17 -9.12 27.24 5.74
N LEU A 18 -9.39 28.27 4.92
CA LEU A 18 -10.66 29.00 4.92
C LEU A 18 -11.84 28.06 4.63
N PRO A 19 -13.02 28.31 5.22
CA PRO A 19 -14.22 27.57 4.87
C PRO A 19 -14.49 27.62 3.36
N GLY A 20 -14.82 26.47 2.76
CA GLY A 20 -15.07 26.35 1.31
C GLY A 20 -13.82 26.25 0.43
N GLN A 21 -12.61 26.48 0.97
CA GLN A 21 -11.38 26.35 0.21
C GLN A 21 -10.97 24.88 0.07
N THR A 22 -10.87 24.39 -1.17
CA THR A 22 -10.34 23.06 -1.47
C THR A 22 -8.81 23.04 -1.42
N VAL A 23 -8.23 22.05 -0.75
CA VAL A 23 -6.78 21.78 -0.79
C VAL A 23 -6.46 21.00 -2.06
N ASN A 24 -6.19 21.72 -3.13
CA ASN A 24 -5.69 21.16 -4.38
C ASN A 24 -4.15 21.23 -4.42
N GLN A 25 -3.55 20.71 -5.50
CA GLN A 25 -2.10 20.73 -5.69
C GLN A 25 -1.49 22.15 -5.62
N HIS A 26 -2.17 23.18 -6.15
CA HIS A 26 -1.65 24.55 -6.18
C HIS A 26 -1.63 25.17 -4.78
N PHE A 27 -2.72 25.00 -4.04
CA PHE A 27 -2.78 25.42 -2.64
C PHE A 27 -1.71 24.72 -1.81
N TYR A 28 -1.51 23.41 -2.05
CA TYR A 28 -0.49 22.65 -1.34
C TYR A 28 0.94 23.09 -1.67
N LEU A 29 1.23 23.46 -2.92
CA LEU A 29 2.54 24.06 -3.27
C LEU A 29 2.81 25.34 -2.48
N ASP A 30 1.80 26.18 -2.29
CA ASP A 30 1.93 27.40 -1.49
C ASP A 30 2.17 27.09 0.00
N VAL A 31 1.51 26.06 0.53
CA VAL A 31 1.77 25.53 1.87
C VAL A 31 3.23 25.10 1.99
N LEU A 32 3.76 24.34 1.02
CA LEU A 32 5.14 23.86 1.02
C LEU A 32 6.15 25.01 0.96
N ARG A 33 5.87 26.07 0.19
CA ARG A 33 6.70 27.29 0.18
C ARG A 33 6.78 27.93 1.57
N ARG A 34 5.63 28.08 2.24
CA ARG A 34 5.56 28.63 3.61
C ARG A 34 6.18 27.71 4.66
N LEU A 35 6.06 26.38 4.46
CA LEU A 35 6.72 25.39 5.29
C LEU A 35 8.24 25.53 5.22
N ARG A 36 8.81 25.62 4.01
CA ARG A 36 10.27 25.81 3.83
C ARG A 36 10.77 27.06 4.56
N GLU A 37 10.05 28.17 4.42
CA GLU A 37 10.37 29.39 5.17
C GLU A 37 10.27 29.20 6.69
N SER A 38 9.31 28.39 7.15
CA SER A 38 9.17 28.06 8.57
C SER A 38 10.31 27.18 9.06
N VAL A 39 10.76 26.19 8.28
CA VAL A 39 11.93 25.34 8.57
C VAL A 39 13.20 26.21 8.60
N ARG A 40 13.42 27.05 7.58
CA ARG A 40 14.57 27.96 7.50
C ARG A 40 14.71 28.84 8.74
N ARG A 41 13.59 29.39 9.22
CA ARG A 41 13.58 30.27 10.41
C ARG A 41 13.67 29.51 11.73
N LYS A 42 12.87 28.46 11.91
CA LYS A 42 12.72 27.77 13.21
C LYS A 42 13.70 26.61 13.42
N ARG A 43 14.33 26.12 12.35
CA ARG A 43 15.26 24.97 12.32
C ARG A 43 16.46 25.30 11.42
N SER A 44 17.11 26.44 11.69
CA SER A 44 18.15 27.00 10.83
C SER A 44 19.37 26.10 10.63
N GLU A 45 19.71 25.26 11.62
CA GLU A 45 20.78 24.27 11.52
C GLU A 45 20.40 23.13 10.58
N MET A 46 19.21 22.54 10.75
CA MET A 46 18.71 21.48 9.87
C MET A 46 18.58 21.95 8.42
N TRP A 47 18.16 23.20 8.23
CA TRP A 47 18.09 23.84 6.92
C TRP A 47 19.48 23.96 6.28
N ARG A 48 20.48 24.47 7.01
CA ARG A 48 21.85 24.64 6.51
C ARG A 48 22.50 23.32 6.13
N ASN A 49 22.27 22.28 6.92
CA ASN A 49 22.89 20.97 6.70
C ASN A 49 22.08 20.08 5.75
N GLY A 50 20.90 20.54 5.28
CA GLY A 50 19.99 19.74 4.46
C GLY A 50 19.44 18.49 5.17
N ASN A 51 19.60 18.39 6.49
CA ASN A 51 19.29 17.19 7.26
C ASN A 51 17.87 17.24 7.82
N TRP A 52 16.89 17.23 6.91
CA TRP A 52 15.48 17.12 7.27
C TRP A 52 14.72 16.41 6.14
N LEU A 53 13.75 15.60 6.53
CA LEU A 53 12.93 14.81 5.61
C LEU A 53 11.47 15.25 5.76
N LEU A 54 10.72 15.26 4.65
CA LEU A 54 9.29 15.53 4.65
C LEU A 54 8.51 14.21 4.71
N HIS A 55 7.62 14.07 5.69
CA HIS A 55 6.61 13.01 5.70
C HIS A 55 5.21 13.63 5.56
N HIS A 56 4.43 13.13 4.62
CA HIS A 56 3.03 13.51 4.36
C HIS A 56 2.28 12.31 3.78
N ASP A 57 0.95 12.29 3.91
CA ASP A 57 0.13 11.19 3.39
C ASP A 57 0.05 11.16 1.85
N ASN A 58 -0.58 10.11 1.31
CA ASN A 58 -0.74 9.92 -0.13
C ASN A 58 -1.97 10.62 -0.72
N ALA A 59 -2.46 11.72 -0.12
CA ALA A 59 -3.59 12.47 -0.68
C ALA A 59 -3.33 12.89 -2.14
N PRO A 60 -4.36 12.99 -3.01
CA PRO A 60 -4.17 13.34 -4.42
C PRO A 60 -3.39 14.65 -4.65
N ALA A 61 -3.56 15.64 -3.76
CA ALA A 61 -2.81 16.89 -3.83
C ALA A 61 -1.30 16.69 -3.55
N HIS A 62 -0.93 15.75 -2.69
CA HIS A 62 0.47 15.49 -2.30
C HIS A 62 1.22 14.66 -3.32
N THR A 63 0.51 13.74 -4.00
CA THR A 63 1.08 12.83 -4.98
C THR A 63 1.09 13.39 -6.41
N ALA A 64 0.49 14.56 -6.63
CA ALA A 64 0.46 15.25 -7.90
C ALA A 64 1.87 15.47 -8.48
N LEU A 65 1.99 15.34 -9.81
CA LEU A 65 3.26 15.48 -10.51
C LEU A 65 3.95 16.83 -10.24
N THR A 66 3.18 17.92 -10.22
CA THR A 66 3.66 19.28 -9.95
C THR A 66 4.28 19.41 -8.55
N VAL A 67 3.69 18.74 -7.56
CA VAL A 67 4.21 18.70 -6.19
C VAL A 67 5.49 17.88 -6.11
N ARG A 68 5.53 16.71 -6.74
CA ARG A 68 6.75 15.89 -6.83
C ARG A 68 7.90 16.66 -7.47
N GLN A 69 7.65 17.34 -8.60
CA GLN A 69 8.65 18.18 -9.28
C GLN A 69 9.15 19.31 -8.38
N PHE A 70 8.26 19.97 -7.64
CA PHE A 70 8.65 21.01 -6.69
C PHE A 70 9.54 20.46 -5.57
N LEU A 71 9.20 19.31 -5.00
CA LEU A 71 9.96 18.68 -3.93
C LEU A 71 11.37 18.31 -4.42
N THR A 72 11.48 17.70 -5.60
CA THR A 72 12.77 17.38 -6.22
C THR A 72 13.59 18.63 -6.53
N SER A 73 13.00 19.67 -7.14
CA SER A 73 13.70 20.90 -7.51
C SER A 73 14.23 21.70 -6.31
N ASN A 74 13.71 21.41 -5.12
CA ASN A 74 14.10 22.08 -3.87
C ASN A 74 14.85 21.16 -2.91
N ASN A 75 15.34 20.01 -3.39
CA ASN A 75 16.06 18.99 -2.63
C ASN A 75 15.34 18.56 -1.34
N MET A 76 14.00 18.50 -1.39
CA MET A 76 13.20 18.01 -0.27
C MET A 76 13.04 16.50 -0.39
N VAL A 77 13.79 15.77 0.44
CA VAL A 77 13.71 14.30 0.49
C VAL A 77 12.43 13.90 1.22
N ILE A 78 11.68 12.98 0.63
CA ILE A 78 10.39 12.50 1.14
C ILE A 78 10.58 11.16 1.83
N VAL A 79 10.01 11.02 3.03
CA VAL A 79 9.79 9.71 3.65
C VAL A 79 8.50 9.13 3.08
N PRO A 80 8.55 7.98 2.38
CA PRO A 80 7.39 7.43 1.70
C PRO A 80 6.32 6.99 2.69
N HIS A 81 5.10 7.51 2.60
CA HIS A 81 3.99 7.07 3.45
C HIS A 81 3.37 5.78 2.90
N PRO A 82 3.29 4.69 3.66
CA PRO A 82 2.65 3.48 3.18
C PRO A 82 1.12 3.64 3.00
N PRO A 83 0.51 3.08 1.94
CA PRO A 83 -0.93 3.10 1.70
C PRO A 83 -1.72 2.49 2.87
N TYR A 84 -2.85 3.09 3.25
CA TYR A 84 -3.78 2.54 4.25
C TYR A 84 -3.17 2.26 5.62
N SER A 85 -2.24 3.11 6.08
CA SER A 85 -1.58 2.97 7.38
C SER A 85 -1.87 4.18 8.30
N PRO A 86 -3.10 4.33 8.81
CA PRO A 86 -3.44 5.42 9.74
C PRO A 86 -2.55 5.41 11.01
N ASP A 87 -2.03 4.24 11.39
CA ASP A 87 -1.12 4.07 12.53
C ASP A 87 0.33 4.54 12.24
N LEU A 88 0.64 4.96 11.01
CA LEU A 88 1.95 5.47 10.61
C LEU A 88 2.01 6.98 10.42
N ALA A 89 0.88 7.68 10.48
CA ALA A 89 0.87 9.13 10.42
C ALA A 89 0.89 9.73 11.84
N PRO A 90 1.97 10.41 12.27
CA PRO A 90 2.02 11.09 13.57
C PRO A 90 0.86 12.07 13.79
N SER A 91 0.28 12.62 12.72
CA SER A 91 -0.92 13.44 12.80
C SER A 91 -2.12 12.67 13.34
N ASP A 92 -2.30 11.43 12.91
CA ASP A 92 -3.53 10.66 13.08
C ASP A 92 -3.56 9.91 14.41
N PHE A 93 -2.44 9.29 14.80
CA PHE A 93 -2.37 8.55 16.06
C PHE A 93 -1.98 9.42 17.27
N PHE A 94 -1.39 10.60 17.06
CA PHE A 94 -0.92 11.47 18.15
C PHE A 94 -1.57 12.86 18.14
N LEU A 95 -1.33 13.68 17.11
CA LEU A 95 -1.69 15.11 17.16
C LEU A 95 -3.21 15.32 17.24
N PHE A 96 -3.97 14.72 16.33
CA PHE A 96 -5.43 14.87 16.29
C PHE A 96 -6.12 14.28 17.52
N PRO A 97 -5.78 13.06 18.00
CA PRO A 97 -6.31 12.54 19.26
C PRO A 97 -6.03 13.45 20.46
N ARG A 98 -4.81 13.99 20.56
CA ARG A 98 -4.42 14.90 21.65
C ARG A 98 -5.24 16.19 21.63
N MET A 99 -5.41 16.80 20.45
CA MET A 99 -6.26 17.98 20.29
C MET A 99 -7.73 17.68 20.58
N LYS A 100 -8.28 16.60 20.01
CA LYS A 100 -9.67 16.19 20.23
C LYS A 100 -9.95 15.99 21.71
N ARG A 101 -9.03 15.40 22.49
CA ARG A 101 -9.18 15.22 23.94
C ARG A 101 -9.36 16.55 24.68
N SER A 102 -8.57 17.58 24.33
CA SER A 102 -8.66 18.92 24.95
C SER A 102 -9.89 19.73 24.54
N LEU A 103 -10.50 19.40 23.41
CA LEU A 103 -11.69 20.06 22.86
C LEU A 103 -13.00 19.31 23.17
N LYS A 104 -12.93 18.02 23.52
CA LYS A 104 -14.10 17.17 23.77
C LYS A 104 -14.96 17.74 24.88
N GLY A 105 -16.28 17.76 24.66
CA GLY A 105 -17.28 18.21 25.63
C GLY A 105 -17.44 19.73 25.74
N LYS A 106 -16.69 20.52 24.96
CA LYS A 106 -16.83 21.98 24.89
C LYS A 106 -17.78 22.39 23.77
N ARG A 107 -18.65 23.36 24.04
CA ARG A 107 -19.44 24.06 23.01
C ARG A 107 -18.70 25.34 22.63
N PHE A 108 -18.66 25.62 21.34
CA PHE A 108 -18.01 26.82 20.79
C PHE A 108 -19.08 27.66 20.11
N ARG A 109 -18.97 28.99 20.22
CA ARG A 109 -19.95 29.93 19.66
C ARG A 109 -19.78 30.09 18.16
N ASP A 110 -18.54 30.10 17.70
CA ASP A 110 -18.18 30.30 16.30
C ASP A 110 -16.90 29.54 15.91
N VAL A 111 -16.54 29.63 14.63
CA VAL A 111 -15.35 28.97 14.07
C VAL A 111 -14.05 29.57 14.61
N ASP A 112 -14.03 30.85 14.98
CA ASP A 112 -12.83 31.52 15.45
C ASP A 112 -12.50 31.10 16.89
N GLU A 113 -13.51 30.89 17.73
CA GLU A 113 -13.36 30.29 19.05
C GLU A 113 -12.81 28.86 18.94
N VAL A 114 -13.24 28.09 17.94
CA VAL A 114 -12.67 26.75 17.65
C VAL A 114 -11.20 26.86 17.26
N LYS A 115 -10.83 27.81 16.39
CA LYS A 115 -9.43 28.03 15.99
C LYS A 115 -8.57 28.41 17.18
N GLU A 116 -9.02 29.34 18.02
CA GLU A 116 -8.30 29.78 19.21
C GLU A 116 -8.07 28.64 20.19
N ASN A 117 -9.11 27.86 20.49
CA ASN A 117 -8.99 26.69 21.38
C ASN A 117 -8.10 25.60 20.78
N THR A 118 -8.16 25.39 19.46
CA THR A 118 -7.25 24.48 18.76
C THR A 118 -5.80 24.94 18.88
N LEU A 119 -5.53 26.25 18.73
CA LEU A 119 -4.19 26.81 18.91
C LEU A 119 -3.69 26.67 20.35
N LYS A 120 -4.56 26.91 21.35
CA LYS A 120 -4.25 26.67 22.77
C LYS A 120 -3.89 25.20 23.00
N ALA A 121 -4.67 24.27 22.45
CA ALA A 121 -4.39 22.84 22.56
C ALA A 121 -3.05 22.47 21.93
N LEU A 122 -2.76 22.96 20.71
CA LEU A 122 -1.47 22.73 20.02
C LEU A 122 -0.28 23.27 20.82
N ASN A 123 -0.39 24.48 21.36
CA ASN A 123 0.69 25.10 22.12
C ASN A 123 0.89 24.48 23.50
N SER A 124 -0.10 23.74 24.02
CA SER A 124 0.00 23.04 25.31
C SER A 124 0.76 21.71 25.24
N ILE A 125 1.07 21.22 24.04
CA ILE A 125 1.78 19.95 23.84
C ILE A 125 3.25 20.17 24.17
N GLN A 126 3.79 19.39 25.09
CA GLN A 126 5.17 19.50 25.53
C GLN A 126 6.13 18.84 24.53
N ALA A 127 7.40 19.29 24.51
CA ALA A 127 8.43 18.71 23.64
C ALA A 127 8.60 17.20 23.86
N GLN A 128 8.51 16.73 25.10
CA GLN A 128 8.60 15.31 25.45
C GLN A 128 7.47 14.48 24.83
N GLU A 129 6.27 15.05 24.66
CA GLU A 129 5.15 14.38 24.00
C GLU A 129 5.45 14.18 22.50
N PHE A 130 6.07 15.16 21.85
CA PHE A 130 6.53 15.02 20.46
C PHE A 130 7.64 13.98 20.35
N GLN A 131 8.65 14.02 21.22
CA GLN A 131 9.73 13.03 21.24
C GLN A 131 9.17 11.61 21.37
N HIS A 132 8.28 11.38 22.34
CA HIS A 132 7.64 10.08 22.52
C HIS A 132 6.82 9.65 21.28
N CYS A 133 6.11 10.58 20.63
CA CYS A 133 5.41 10.30 19.38
C CYS A 133 6.37 9.78 18.30
N PHE A 134 7.54 10.39 18.15
CA PHE A 134 8.52 9.98 17.14
C PHE A 134 9.23 8.67 17.49
N GLU A 135 9.44 8.36 18.78
CA GLU A 135 9.90 7.04 19.21
C GLU A 135 8.89 5.94 18.84
N GLN A 136 7.59 6.18 19.07
CA GLN A 136 6.54 5.24 18.64
C GLN A 136 6.48 5.13 17.12
N TRP A 137 6.60 6.26 16.41
CA TRP A 137 6.64 6.28 14.96
C TRP A 137 7.79 5.43 14.41
N GLN A 138 8.99 5.54 14.98
CA GLN A 138 10.13 4.72 14.62
C GLN A 138 9.87 3.22 14.88
N LYS A 139 9.31 2.87 16.03
CA LYS A 139 8.92 1.48 16.33
C LYS A 139 7.86 0.94 15.37
N HIS A 140 6.95 1.79 14.90
CA HIS A 140 5.95 1.41 13.89
C HIS A 140 6.62 1.24 12.52
N TRP A 141 7.58 2.09 12.19
CA TRP A 141 8.35 2.00 10.95
C TRP A 141 9.20 0.72 10.89
N ASP A 142 9.80 0.33 12.02
CA ASP A 142 10.59 -0.91 12.12
C ASP A 142 9.76 -2.19 11.91
N LYS A 143 8.44 -2.11 12.05
CA LYS A 143 7.53 -3.22 11.74
C LYS A 143 7.23 -3.33 10.25
N PHE A 144 7.49 -2.29 9.47
CA PHE A 144 7.23 -2.31 8.03
C PHE A 144 8.29 -3.18 7.32
N PRO A 145 7.90 -4.30 6.70
CA PRO A 145 8.85 -5.21 6.11
C PRO A 145 9.43 -4.63 4.83
N VAL A 146 10.75 -4.76 4.69
CA VAL A 146 11.41 -4.72 3.38
C VAL A 146 11.38 -6.14 2.82
N VAL A 147 10.87 -6.28 1.59
CA VAL A 147 10.70 -7.58 0.94
C VAL A 147 11.73 -7.74 -0.15
N SER A 148 12.61 -8.72 0.01
CA SER A 148 13.59 -9.08 -1.00
C SER A 148 13.02 -10.14 -1.94
N VAL A 149 13.23 -9.95 -3.25
CA VAL A 149 12.80 -10.89 -4.30
C VAL A 149 14.03 -11.43 -5.01
N LEU A 150 14.12 -12.75 -5.09
CA LEU A 150 15.16 -13.50 -5.78
C LEU A 150 14.47 -14.49 -6.72
N SER A 151 14.85 -14.48 -8.00
CA SER A 151 14.44 -15.54 -8.92
C SER A 151 15.47 -16.67 -8.90
N THR A 152 14.99 -17.90 -9.07
CA THR A 152 15.84 -19.09 -9.16
C THR A 152 15.47 -19.85 -10.42
N GLY A 153 16.46 -20.21 -11.23
CA GLY A 153 16.23 -21.02 -12.42
C GLY A 153 17.42 -20.98 -13.36
N ASN A 154 17.80 -22.15 -13.85
CA ASN A 154 18.91 -22.28 -14.80
C ASN A 154 18.51 -21.86 -16.22
N GLU A 155 17.22 -21.60 -16.46
CA GLU A 155 16.63 -21.15 -17.71
C GLU A 155 16.33 -19.63 -17.72
N ILE A 156 16.42 -18.97 -16.56
CA ILE A 156 15.95 -17.58 -16.40
C ILE A 156 17.05 -16.58 -16.77
N GLN A 157 16.65 -15.48 -17.40
CA GLN A 157 17.50 -14.35 -17.78
C GLN A 157 16.83 -13.01 -17.46
N GLU A 158 17.65 -11.98 -17.19
CA GLU A 158 17.13 -10.62 -17.00
C GLU A 158 16.35 -10.12 -18.25
N PRO A 159 15.24 -9.37 -18.07
CA PRO A 159 14.36 -8.99 -19.17
C PRO A 159 15.01 -8.12 -20.25
N ASP A 160 15.98 -7.30 -19.86
CA ASP A 160 16.66 -6.30 -20.69
C ASP A 160 17.79 -6.89 -21.55
N ARG A 161 18.14 -8.16 -21.34
CA ARG A 161 19.21 -8.83 -22.10
C ARG A 161 18.70 -9.50 -23.39
N PRO A 162 19.55 -9.63 -24.42
CA PRO A 162 19.25 -10.43 -25.60
C PRO A 162 18.98 -11.88 -25.22
N LEU A 163 17.90 -12.47 -25.75
CA LEU A 163 17.46 -13.80 -25.36
C LEU A 163 18.43 -14.87 -25.88
N GLU A 164 18.99 -15.67 -24.98
CA GLU A 164 19.82 -16.82 -25.35
C GLU A 164 18.97 -18.05 -25.67
N ALA A 165 19.50 -18.96 -26.49
CA ALA A 165 18.79 -20.18 -26.87
C ALA A 165 18.46 -21.04 -25.63
N GLY A 166 17.19 -21.44 -25.50
CA GLY A 166 16.71 -22.24 -24.36
C GLY A 166 16.50 -21.44 -23.06
N ARG A 167 16.66 -20.11 -23.09
CA ARG A 167 16.37 -19.23 -21.96
C ARG A 167 15.01 -18.56 -22.08
N ILE A 168 14.46 -18.15 -20.95
CA ILE A 168 13.25 -17.34 -20.82
C ILE A 168 13.53 -16.09 -19.99
N ARG A 169 12.81 -15.00 -20.27
CA ARG A 169 12.91 -13.77 -19.49
C ARG A 169 12.19 -13.92 -18.15
N ASP A 170 12.79 -13.36 -17.11
CA ASP A 170 12.18 -13.32 -15.79
C ASP A 170 10.97 -12.38 -15.76
N SER A 171 9.77 -12.95 -15.82
CA SER A 171 8.53 -12.19 -15.62
C SER A 171 8.09 -12.12 -14.17
N ASN A 172 8.45 -13.11 -13.35
CA ASN A 172 7.89 -13.28 -12.02
C ASN A 172 8.47 -12.23 -11.09
N LYS A 173 9.80 -12.06 -11.10
CA LYS A 173 10.46 -11.04 -10.28
C LYS A 173 9.94 -9.65 -10.57
N THR A 174 9.82 -9.27 -11.84
CA THR A 174 9.26 -7.97 -12.26
C THR A 174 7.83 -7.78 -11.76
N THR A 175 7.00 -8.82 -11.86
CA THR A 175 5.62 -8.80 -11.37
C THR A 175 5.57 -8.63 -9.85
N LEU A 176 6.37 -9.38 -9.10
CA LEU A 176 6.42 -9.32 -7.64
C LEU A 176 6.92 -7.97 -7.14
N LEU A 177 8.02 -7.46 -7.70
CA LEU A 177 8.58 -6.15 -7.35
C LEU A 177 7.56 -5.04 -7.58
N SER A 178 6.79 -5.12 -8.67
CA SER A 178 5.73 -4.15 -8.98
C SER A 178 4.58 -4.25 -8.00
N LEU A 179 4.09 -5.47 -7.72
CA LEU A 179 3.01 -5.72 -6.78
C LEU A 179 3.34 -5.23 -5.35
N ILE A 180 4.55 -5.52 -4.87
CA ILE A 180 5.04 -5.08 -3.55
C ILE A 180 5.03 -3.55 -3.47
N LYS A 181 5.57 -2.88 -4.50
CA LYS A 181 5.62 -1.41 -4.57
C LYS A 181 4.24 -0.77 -4.71
N GLU A 182 3.33 -1.36 -5.47
CA GLU A 182 1.95 -0.90 -5.62
C GLU A 182 1.19 -0.93 -4.29
N HIS A 183 1.48 -1.93 -3.46
CA HIS A 183 0.96 -2.03 -2.10
C HIS A 183 1.75 -1.17 -1.08
N GLY A 184 2.73 -0.40 -1.56
CA GLY A 184 3.55 0.55 -0.81
C GLY A 184 4.54 -0.06 0.16
N PHE A 185 4.95 -1.30 -0.11
CA PHE A 185 6.08 -1.93 0.55
C PHE A 185 7.38 -1.65 -0.20
N SER A 186 8.49 -1.66 0.53
CA SER A 186 9.81 -1.58 -0.07
C SER A 186 10.20 -2.94 -0.65
N ALA A 187 10.60 -2.95 -1.91
CA ALA A 187 11.02 -4.15 -2.62
C ALA A 187 12.51 -4.07 -2.97
N LEU A 188 13.29 -5.10 -2.64
CA LEU A 188 14.69 -5.23 -3.00
C LEU A 188 14.86 -6.35 -4.03
N ASP A 189 15.47 -6.03 -5.17
CA ASP A 189 15.84 -7.01 -6.19
C ASP A 189 17.20 -7.65 -5.82
N LEU A 190 17.21 -8.96 -5.60
CA LEU A 190 18.42 -9.74 -5.32
C LEU A 190 19.01 -10.42 -6.56
N GLY A 191 18.43 -10.22 -7.74
CA GLY A 191 18.87 -10.79 -9.00
C GLY A 191 18.30 -12.19 -9.26
N ILE A 192 19.08 -12.98 -10.00
CA ILE A 192 18.77 -14.36 -10.38
C ILE A 192 19.86 -15.26 -9.82
N ALA A 193 19.46 -16.27 -9.04
CA ALA A 193 20.32 -17.33 -8.55
C ALA A 193 20.15 -18.63 -9.36
N ARG A 194 21.18 -19.47 -9.35
CA ARG A 194 21.11 -20.82 -9.94
C ARG A 194 20.24 -21.72 -9.07
N ASP A 195 19.59 -22.67 -9.72
CA ASP A 195 18.71 -23.59 -9.02
C ASP A 195 19.53 -24.69 -8.32
N GLU A 196 19.31 -24.85 -7.02
CA GLU A 196 19.96 -25.90 -6.23
C GLU A 196 18.93 -26.79 -5.53
N LYS A 197 17.84 -26.23 -4.94
CA LYS A 197 16.66 -26.94 -4.38
C LYS A 197 15.43 -26.01 -4.23
N PRO A 198 14.19 -26.48 -4.48
CA PRO A 198 12.98 -25.69 -4.24
C PRO A 198 12.70 -25.53 -2.75
N THR A 199 12.48 -24.29 -2.30
CA THR A 199 12.03 -23.97 -0.93
C THR A 199 10.63 -23.39 -1.00
N THR A 200 9.61 -24.04 -0.43
CA THR A 200 8.20 -23.58 -0.54
C THR A 200 7.81 -22.55 0.53
N PHE A 201 8.13 -22.80 1.79
CA PHE A 201 7.98 -21.84 2.89
C PHE A 201 8.96 -22.20 3.99
N ALA A 202 9.70 -21.22 4.47
CA ALA A 202 10.65 -21.42 5.55
C ALA A 202 10.70 -20.20 6.46
N THR A 203 11.14 -20.44 7.69
CA THR A 203 11.52 -19.36 8.59
C THR A 203 12.94 -19.62 9.06
N CYS A 204 13.77 -18.59 9.08
CA CYS A 204 15.11 -18.68 9.65
C CYS A 204 15.34 -17.55 10.66
N ILE A 205 16.30 -17.74 11.55
CA ILE A 205 16.82 -16.66 12.39
C ILE A 205 18.12 -16.20 11.77
N PHE A 206 18.20 -14.91 11.43
CA PHE A 206 19.40 -14.28 10.90
C PHE A 206 19.68 -13.04 11.74
N GLU A 207 20.88 -12.94 12.30
CA GLU A 207 21.28 -11.85 13.21
C GLU A 207 20.27 -11.61 14.35
N GLY A 208 19.78 -12.69 14.96
CA GLY A 208 18.80 -12.63 16.05
C GLY A 208 17.38 -12.21 15.63
N LYS A 209 17.12 -11.97 14.33
CA LYS A 209 15.80 -11.60 13.80
C LYS A 209 15.20 -12.76 13.02
N LYS A 210 13.92 -13.05 13.26
CA LYS A 210 13.16 -14.01 12.45
C LYS A 210 12.90 -13.45 11.06
N LYS A 211 13.21 -14.23 10.03
CA LYS A 211 12.96 -13.96 8.62
C LYS A 211 11.97 -14.99 8.08
N LEU A 212 11.10 -14.56 7.16
CA LEU A 212 10.18 -15.41 6.43
C LEU A 212 10.69 -15.55 5.00
N MET A 213 10.67 -16.78 4.47
CA MET A 213 11.02 -17.11 3.10
C MET A 213 9.81 -17.79 2.46
N LEU A 214 9.35 -17.25 1.33
CA LEU A 214 8.20 -17.74 0.57
C LEU A 214 8.68 -18.17 -0.81
N GLY A 215 8.55 -19.46 -1.11
CA GLY A 215 8.73 -19.99 -2.45
C GLY A 215 7.45 -19.90 -3.24
N LEU A 216 7.51 -19.20 -4.35
CA LEU A 216 6.39 -19.09 -5.28
C LEU A 216 6.60 -20.02 -6.48
N PRO A 217 5.52 -20.48 -7.13
CA PRO A 217 5.63 -21.29 -8.33
C PRO A 217 6.38 -20.57 -9.46
N GLY A 218 7.10 -21.31 -10.30
CA GLY A 218 7.76 -20.75 -11.49
C GLY A 218 6.78 -20.26 -12.57
N ASN A 219 5.54 -20.73 -12.57
CA ASN A 219 4.52 -20.25 -13.49
C ASN A 219 4.06 -18.81 -13.16
N PRO A 220 4.06 -17.86 -14.12
CA PRO A 220 3.79 -16.45 -13.83
C PRO A 220 2.42 -16.15 -13.24
N VAL A 221 1.37 -16.80 -13.74
CA VAL A 221 0.02 -16.58 -13.23
C VAL A 221 -0.14 -17.20 -11.84
N SER A 222 0.42 -18.39 -11.62
CA SER A 222 0.45 -19.02 -10.30
C SER A 222 1.24 -18.18 -9.29
N ALA A 223 2.38 -17.60 -9.67
CA ALA A 223 3.16 -16.69 -8.83
C ALA A 223 2.36 -15.43 -8.45
N ALA A 224 1.68 -14.81 -9.42
CA ALA A 224 0.81 -13.66 -9.16
C ALA A 224 -0.34 -14.02 -8.20
N VAL A 225 -1.09 -15.09 -8.47
CA VAL A 225 -2.20 -15.56 -7.62
C VAL A 225 -1.71 -15.87 -6.20
N THR A 226 -0.65 -16.66 -6.05
CA THR A 226 -0.08 -17.01 -4.74
C THR A 226 0.44 -15.79 -3.98
N SER A 227 0.88 -14.75 -4.68
CA SER A 227 1.27 -13.49 -4.05
C SER A 227 0.09 -12.77 -3.41
N HIS A 228 -1.07 -12.73 -4.07
CA HIS A 228 -2.28 -12.18 -3.47
C HIS A 228 -2.79 -12.99 -2.28
N LEU A 229 -2.61 -14.32 -2.31
CA LEU A 229 -3.09 -15.23 -1.27
C LEU A 229 -2.18 -15.30 -0.04
N TYR A 230 -0.86 -15.20 -0.22
CA TYR A 230 0.11 -15.46 0.85
C TYR A 230 1.08 -14.30 1.10
N LEU A 231 1.69 -13.74 0.05
CA LEU A 231 2.67 -12.67 0.19
C LEU A 231 2.02 -11.38 0.74
N LEU A 232 0.94 -10.91 0.11
CA LEU A 232 0.25 -9.68 0.54
C LEU A 232 -0.27 -9.80 1.98
N PRO A 233 -0.97 -10.88 2.38
CA PRO A 233 -1.39 -11.02 3.77
C PRO A 233 -0.25 -11.11 4.76
N ALA A 234 0.85 -11.78 4.41
CA ALA A 234 2.03 -11.84 5.28
C ALA A 234 2.63 -10.44 5.49
N MET A 235 2.83 -9.66 4.43
CA MET A 235 3.34 -8.28 4.52
C MET A 235 2.42 -7.40 5.35
N ARG A 236 1.11 -7.43 5.09
CA ARG A 236 0.10 -6.67 5.84
C ARG A 236 0.10 -7.06 7.32
N LYS A 237 0.17 -8.36 7.63
CA LYS A 237 0.21 -8.85 9.02
C LYS A 237 1.47 -8.38 9.74
N MET A 238 2.64 -8.48 9.10
CA MET A 238 3.91 -8.00 9.66
C MET A 238 3.87 -6.49 9.93
N SER A 239 3.15 -5.76 9.09
CA SER A 239 2.98 -4.30 9.19
C SER A 239 1.89 -3.85 10.17
N GLY A 240 1.26 -4.78 10.88
CA GLY A 240 0.28 -4.48 11.92
C GLY A 240 -1.16 -4.29 11.44
N TYR A 241 -1.50 -4.64 10.19
CA TYR A 241 -2.88 -4.54 9.70
C TYR A 241 -3.80 -5.43 10.55
N THR A 242 -4.93 -4.86 10.99
CA THR A 242 -5.97 -5.58 11.74
C THR A 242 -6.65 -6.64 10.87
N LEU A 243 -6.90 -6.31 9.60
CA LEU A 243 -7.45 -7.19 8.58
C LEU A 243 -6.41 -7.43 7.47
N PRO A 244 -5.49 -8.39 7.65
CA PRO A 244 -4.39 -8.61 6.71
C PRO A 244 -4.82 -9.33 5.42
N LEU A 245 -5.93 -10.09 5.46
CA LEU A 245 -6.46 -10.80 4.30
C LEU A 245 -7.02 -9.80 3.28
N GLY A 246 -7.03 -10.18 1.99
CA GLY A 246 -7.67 -9.38 0.95
C GLY A 246 -9.18 -9.32 1.12
N THR A 247 -9.78 -8.26 0.59
CA THR A 247 -11.23 -8.09 0.59
C THR A 247 -11.87 -9.13 -0.32
N THR A 248 -12.78 -9.91 0.25
CA THR A 248 -13.61 -10.87 -0.48
C THR A 248 -15.04 -10.37 -0.48
N ILE A 249 -15.68 -10.37 -1.65
CA ILE A 249 -17.11 -10.04 -1.80
C ILE A 249 -17.85 -11.18 -2.49
N LYS A 250 -19.17 -11.19 -2.39
CA LYS A 250 -19.99 -12.06 -3.23
C LYS A 250 -20.04 -11.51 -4.65
N ALA A 251 -20.00 -12.40 -5.63
CA ALA A 251 -20.22 -12.09 -7.04
C ALA A 251 -21.04 -13.20 -7.71
N THR A 252 -21.78 -12.85 -8.75
CA THR A 252 -22.62 -13.79 -9.50
C THR A 252 -21.94 -14.15 -10.82
N THR A 253 -21.73 -15.42 -11.11
CA THR A 253 -21.09 -15.88 -12.36
C THR A 253 -21.88 -15.45 -13.60
N ALA A 254 -21.19 -14.92 -14.60
CA ALA A 254 -21.81 -14.43 -15.83
C ALA A 254 -22.14 -15.53 -16.83
N GLU A 255 -21.38 -16.61 -16.81
CA GLU A 255 -21.47 -17.77 -17.68
C GLU A 255 -21.26 -19.06 -16.88
N ASP A 256 -21.56 -20.19 -17.54
CA ASP A 256 -21.24 -21.52 -17.03
C ASP A 256 -19.72 -21.71 -16.99
N ILE A 257 -19.19 -22.22 -15.88
CA ILE A 257 -17.75 -22.44 -15.70
C ILE A 257 -17.49 -23.92 -15.48
N VAL A 258 -16.71 -24.53 -16.38
CA VAL A 258 -16.24 -25.91 -16.20
C VAL A 258 -15.23 -25.95 -15.06
N LEU A 259 -15.47 -26.81 -14.07
CA LEU A 259 -14.63 -26.91 -12.88
C LEU A 259 -13.41 -27.82 -13.11
N ASP A 260 -12.27 -27.42 -12.55
CA ASP A 260 -11.08 -28.25 -12.44
C ASP A 260 -11.22 -29.27 -11.28
N PRO A 261 -10.61 -30.46 -11.33
CA PRO A 261 -10.58 -31.39 -10.19
C PRO A 261 -10.10 -30.78 -8.86
N ARG A 262 -9.30 -29.72 -8.91
CA ARG A 262 -8.82 -28.99 -7.73
C ARG A 262 -9.58 -27.67 -7.57
N PRO A 263 -9.72 -27.16 -6.34
CA PRO A 263 -10.17 -25.79 -6.13
C PRO A 263 -9.32 -24.80 -6.92
N GLU A 264 -9.98 -23.85 -7.58
CA GLU A 264 -9.34 -22.91 -8.51
C GLU A 264 -9.64 -21.46 -8.13
N TYR A 265 -8.63 -20.61 -8.29
CA TYR A 265 -8.81 -19.16 -8.31
C TYR A 265 -8.97 -18.67 -9.75
N HIS A 266 -10.22 -18.59 -10.20
CA HIS A 266 -10.60 -18.25 -11.56
C HIS A 266 -10.57 -16.74 -11.79
N ARG A 267 -9.92 -16.28 -12.86
CA ARG A 267 -9.72 -14.84 -13.11
C ARG A 267 -10.94 -14.22 -13.79
N ALA A 268 -11.50 -13.20 -13.17
CA ALA A 268 -12.70 -12.53 -13.66
C ALA A 268 -12.63 -11.00 -13.53
N VAL A 269 -13.55 -10.35 -14.24
CA VAL A 269 -13.84 -8.92 -14.16
C VAL A 269 -15.22 -8.74 -13.55
N LEU A 270 -15.27 -8.02 -12.43
CA LEU A 270 -16.52 -7.63 -11.81
C LEU A 270 -17.13 -6.43 -12.53
N THR A 271 -18.42 -6.54 -12.85
CA THR A 271 -19.24 -5.48 -13.45
C THR A 271 -20.49 -5.28 -12.61
N TRP A 272 -20.78 -4.03 -12.21
CA TRP A 272 -22.03 -3.69 -11.53
C TRP A 272 -23.10 -3.36 -12.57
N LEU A 273 -24.18 -4.12 -12.54
CA LEU A 273 -25.37 -3.82 -13.33
C LEU A 273 -26.29 -2.87 -12.54
N PRO A 274 -27.08 -2.02 -13.22
CA PRO A 274 -28.06 -1.16 -12.55
C PRO A 274 -29.01 -1.98 -11.68
N HIS A 275 -29.28 -1.50 -10.47
CA HIS A 275 -30.24 -2.10 -9.52
C HIS A 275 -29.90 -3.52 -9.03
N THR A 276 -28.67 -4.01 -9.23
CA THR A 276 -28.22 -5.30 -8.66
C THR A 276 -27.38 -5.09 -7.40
N PRO A 277 -27.63 -5.82 -6.29
CA PRO A 277 -26.86 -5.67 -5.05
C PRO A 277 -25.50 -6.37 -5.09
N VAL A 278 -25.29 -7.28 -6.04
CA VAL A 278 -24.09 -8.13 -6.18
C VAL A 278 -23.55 -7.96 -7.59
N PRO A 279 -22.23 -7.77 -7.77
CA PRO A 279 -21.63 -7.64 -9.10
C PRO A 279 -21.72 -8.94 -9.90
N ARG A 280 -21.82 -8.80 -11.21
CA ARG A 280 -21.67 -9.91 -12.16
C ARG A 280 -20.18 -10.12 -12.45
N ALA A 281 -19.71 -11.36 -12.32
CA ALA A 281 -18.32 -11.76 -12.59
C ALA A 281 -18.22 -12.38 -13.98
N VAL A 282 -17.54 -11.69 -14.90
CA VAL A 282 -17.28 -12.15 -16.27
C VAL A 282 -15.88 -12.75 -16.34
N SER A 283 -15.76 -13.98 -16.81
CA SER A 283 -14.47 -14.63 -17.02
C SER A 283 -13.62 -13.81 -17.98
N THR A 284 -12.31 -13.76 -17.71
CA THR A 284 -11.32 -13.20 -18.63
C THR A 284 -11.05 -14.10 -19.85
N GLY A 285 -11.85 -15.16 -20.02
CA GLY A 285 -11.73 -16.13 -21.11
C GLY A 285 -10.74 -17.22 -20.75
N ASN A 286 -9.72 -17.43 -21.59
CA ASN A 286 -8.79 -18.55 -21.48
C ASN A 286 -8.01 -18.53 -20.14
N GLN A 287 -8.28 -19.53 -19.30
CA GLN A 287 -7.72 -19.68 -17.94
C GLN A 287 -6.37 -20.41 -17.88
N ILE A 288 -5.69 -20.64 -19.01
CA ILE A 288 -4.37 -21.28 -19.00
C ILE A 288 -3.36 -20.39 -18.25
N SER A 289 -2.65 -21.02 -17.31
CA SER A 289 -1.69 -20.37 -16.39
C SER A 289 -0.46 -19.77 -17.08
N SER A 290 -0.18 -20.10 -18.35
CA SER A 290 0.89 -19.45 -19.12
C SER A 290 0.47 -18.10 -19.72
N ARG A 291 -0.82 -17.75 -19.71
CA ARG A 291 -1.33 -16.50 -20.31
C ARG A 291 -1.46 -15.38 -19.28
N LEU A 292 -0.36 -14.64 -19.06
CA LEU A 292 -0.31 -13.49 -18.16
C LEU A 292 -1.37 -12.41 -18.50
N LEU A 293 -1.74 -12.26 -19.78
CA LEU A 293 -2.72 -11.27 -20.23
C LEU A 293 -4.10 -11.44 -19.56
N SER A 294 -4.52 -12.67 -19.25
CA SER A 294 -5.80 -12.90 -18.57
C SER A 294 -5.79 -12.36 -17.14
N PHE A 295 -4.64 -12.40 -16.47
CA PHE A 295 -4.46 -11.81 -15.14
C PHE A 295 -4.42 -10.28 -15.20
N SER A 296 -3.74 -9.70 -16.20
CA SER A 296 -3.65 -8.24 -16.35
C SER A 296 -5.01 -7.56 -16.54
N SER A 297 -5.99 -8.24 -17.13
CA SER A 297 -7.35 -7.73 -17.30
C SER A 297 -8.27 -8.01 -16.10
N ALA A 298 -7.88 -8.91 -15.19
CA ALA A 298 -8.73 -9.32 -14.07
C ALA A 298 -8.69 -8.29 -12.93
N ASN A 299 -9.83 -8.07 -12.29
CA ASN A 299 -9.90 -7.28 -11.05
C ASN A 299 -10.28 -8.14 -9.83
N CYS A 300 -10.66 -9.41 -10.05
CA CYS A 300 -10.92 -10.37 -8.99
C CYS A 300 -10.46 -11.80 -9.33
N LEU A 301 -10.36 -12.62 -8.28
CA LEU A 301 -10.20 -14.07 -8.35
C LEU A 301 -11.42 -14.72 -7.71
N LEU A 302 -12.21 -15.46 -8.49
CA LEU A 302 -13.33 -16.25 -7.99
C LEU A 302 -12.78 -17.50 -7.30
N ASN A 303 -13.24 -17.77 -6.10
CA ASN A 303 -12.91 -18.96 -5.34
C ASN A 303 -13.88 -20.09 -5.75
N LEU A 304 -13.44 -20.94 -6.68
CA LEU A 304 -14.26 -22.03 -7.22
C LEU A 304 -13.93 -23.35 -6.50
N PRO A 305 -14.95 -24.17 -6.18
CA PRO A 305 -14.71 -25.49 -5.64
C PRO A 305 -14.07 -26.42 -6.68
N GLY A 306 -13.43 -27.49 -6.22
CA GLY A 306 -13.02 -28.56 -7.12
C GLY A 306 -14.22 -29.33 -7.68
N LYS A 307 -14.06 -29.84 -8.89
CA LYS A 307 -15.02 -30.71 -9.59
C LYS A 307 -15.33 -31.95 -8.77
N THR A 308 -16.60 -32.28 -8.66
CA THR A 308 -17.09 -33.55 -8.09
C THR A 308 -17.97 -34.26 -9.12
N GLU A 309 -18.30 -35.53 -8.90
CA GLU A 309 -19.24 -36.26 -9.76
C GLU A 309 -20.61 -35.58 -9.87
N GLN A 310 -20.98 -34.77 -8.88
CA GLN A 310 -22.28 -34.08 -8.79
C GLN A 310 -22.22 -32.65 -9.34
N LEU A 311 -21.03 -32.07 -9.45
CA LEU A 311 -20.83 -30.69 -9.87
C LEU A 311 -19.61 -30.59 -10.78
N GLU A 312 -19.85 -30.79 -12.08
CA GLU A 312 -18.82 -30.65 -13.11
C GLU A 312 -18.72 -29.23 -13.68
N VAL A 313 -19.86 -28.55 -13.73
CA VAL A 313 -20.00 -27.21 -14.29
C VAL A 313 -20.73 -26.37 -13.25
N LEU A 314 -20.16 -25.22 -12.92
CA LEU A 314 -20.81 -24.22 -12.10
C LEU A 314 -21.73 -23.36 -12.99
N PRO A 315 -23.05 -23.38 -12.79
CA PRO A 315 -23.97 -22.69 -13.69
C PRO A 315 -23.85 -21.16 -13.57
N ALA A 316 -24.14 -20.46 -14.67
CA ALA A 316 -24.32 -19.02 -14.69
C ALA A 316 -25.38 -18.59 -13.67
N GLY A 317 -25.18 -17.43 -13.03
CA GLY A 317 -26.06 -16.96 -11.96
C GLY A 317 -25.71 -17.48 -10.57
N THR A 318 -24.71 -18.38 -10.44
CA THR A 318 -24.27 -18.88 -9.14
C THR A 318 -23.49 -17.81 -8.37
N GLN A 319 -23.78 -17.66 -7.08
CA GLN A 319 -23.01 -16.78 -6.21
C GLN A 319 -21.76 -17.47 -5.69
N VAL A 320 -20.61 -16.81 -5.87
CA VAL A 320 -19.29 -17.27 -5.41
C VAL A 320 -18.57 -16.17 -4.65
N ASP A 321 -17.56 -16.54 -3.88
CA ASP A 321 -16.64 -15.60 -3.26
C ASP A 321 -15.62 -15.09 -4.29
N ALA A 322 -15.44 -13.78 -4.35
CA ALA A 322 -14.51 -13.11 -5.25
C ALA A 322 -13.51 -12.29 -4.42
N LEU A 323 -12.24 -12.72 -4.43
CA LEU A 323 -11.13 -11.98 -3.85
C LEU A 323 -10.76 -10.81 -4.78
N ILE A 324 -10.80 -9.59 -4.26
CA ILE A 324 -10.44 -8.40 -5.02
C ILE A 324 -8.91 -8.29 -5.13
N ILE A 325 -8.40 -8.16 -6.36
CA ILE A 325 -6.97 -8.09 -6.65
C ILE A 325 -6.54 -6.78 -7.33
N ALA A 326 -7.47 -6.00 -7.86
CA ALA A 326 -7.21 -4.69 -8.44
C ALA A 326 -8.29 -3.67 -8.02
N ARG A 327 -8.06 -2.39 -8.34
CA ARG A 327 -9.03 -1.34 -8.09
C ARG A 327 -10.30 -1.58 -8.92
N LEU A 328 -11.46 -1.55 -8.27
CA LEU A 328 -12.78 -1.72 -8.87
C LEU A 328 -13.31 -0.44 -9.51
#